data_AF-A0A7X3Y7W9-F1
#
_entry.id   AF-A0A7X3Y7W9-F1
#
_cell.length_a   1.000
_cell.length_b   1.000
_cell.length_c   1.000
_cell.angle_alpha   90.00
_cell.angle_beta   90.00
_cell.angle_gamma   90.00
#
_symmetry.space_group_name_H-M   'P 1'
#
loop_
_entity.id
_entity.type
_entity.pdbx_description
1 polymer ?
#
loop_
_entity_poly.entity_id
_entity_poly.type
_entity_poly.pdbx_seq_one_letter_code
_entity_poly.pdbx_strand_id
1 'polypeptide(L)'
;MVNQGAEDDKEAPLLDHIIELRNRLVYSVIALLVGFIACVSVASYIFEFLTEPLARALGDEAGRRMIFTALYEPFFVYIKIGIYAGLFLAFPVISNQLWRFVAPGLYRREKQAFLPYLVATPVLFFAGGAMVYYVI
;
A
#
# COMPACT_ATOMS: atom_id res chain seq x y z
N MET A 1 -24.70 -1.77 49.82
CA MET A 1 -23.53 -2.35 49.12
C MET A 1 -23.79 -2.20 47.64
N VAL A 2 -23.21 -1.16 47.04
CA VAL A 2 -23.50 -0.70 45.67
C VAL A 2 -22.80 -1.63 44.68
N ASN A 3 -23.56 -2.04 43.67
CA ASN A 3 -23.19 -2.89 42.55
C ASN A 3 -22.02 -2.28 41.74
N GLN A 4 -20.84 -2.90 41.75
CA GLN A 4 -19.65 -2.50 40.98
C GLN A 4 -19.19 -3.60 39.98
N GLY A 5 -20.08 -4.50 39.55
CA GLY A 5 -19.68 -5.68 38.76
C GLY A 5 -19.94 -5.64 37.26
N ALA A 6 -20.38 -4.51 36.67
CA ALA A 6 -20.92 -4.51 35.30
C ALA A 6 -20.30 -3.49 34.32
N GLU A 7 -19.37 -2.63 34.76
CA GLU A 7 -18.73 -1.63 33.89
C GLU A 7 -17.32 -2.04 33.39
N ASP A 8 -16.63 -2.94 34.10
CA ASP A 8 -15.24 -3.35 33.78
C ASP A 8 -15.12 -4.27 32.54
N ASP A 9 -16.15 -5.08 32.27
CA ASP A 9 -16.12 -6.11 31.21
C ASP A 9 -16.40 -5.55 29.79
N LYS A 10 -16.82 -4.27 29.69
CA LYS A 10 -17.05 -3.57 28.40
C LYS A 10 -15.92 -2.61 28.03
N GLU A 11 -15.21 -2.04 29.01
CA GLU A 11 -14.05 -1.19 28.75
C GLU A 11 -12.83 -2.00 28.31
N ALA A 12 -12.63 -3.19 28.88
CA ALA A 12 -11.56 -4.11 28.47
C ALA A 12 -11.58 -4.45 26.95
N PRO A 13 -12.70 -4.86 26.32
CA PRO A 13 -12.73 -5.17 24.89
C PRO A 13 -12.52 -3.95 23.97
N LEU A 14 -12.89 -2.74 24.41
CA LEU A 14 -12.65 -1.52 23.61
C LEU A 14 -11.17 -1.13 23.62
N LEU A 15 -10.53 -1.19 24.79
CA LEU A 15 -9.09 -0.92 24.89
C LEU A 15 -8.26 -1.96 24.13
N ASP A 16 -8.64 -3.24 24.18
CA ASP A 16 -7.98 -4.31 23.43
C ASP A 16 -8.05 -4.10 21.91
N HIS A 17 -9.20 -3.65 21.39
CA HIS A 17 -9.36 -3.37 19.96
C HIS A 17 -8.51 -2.18 19.48
N ILE A 18 -8.35 -1.13 20.30
CA ILE A 18 -7.48 0.01 19.98
C ILE A 18 -5.99 -0.37 20.01
N ILE A 19 -5.59 -1.22 20.97
CA ILE A 19 -4.21 -1.74 21.06
C ILE A 19 -3.88 -2.60 19.84
N GLU A 20 -4.85 -3.39 19.37
CA GLU A 20 -4.75 -4.17 18.14
C GLU A 20 -4.55 -3.25 16.90
N LEU A 21 -5.35 -2.18 16.77
CA LEU A 21 -5.20 -1.21 15.68
C LEU A 21 -3.80 -0.58 15.66
N ARG A 22 -3.30 -0.14 16.82
CA ARG A 22 -1.97 0.47 16.93
C ARG A 22 -0.88 -0.45 16.43
N ASN A 23 -0.86 -1.69 16.91
CA ASN A 23 0.17 -2.66 16.50
C ASN A 23 0.10 -2.91 14.99
N ARG A 24 -1.10 -3.06 14.43
CA ARG A 24 -1.30 -3.27 12.99
C ARG A 24 -0.85 -2.05 12.16
N LEU A 25 -1.14 -0.84 12.63
CA LEU A 25 -0.68 0.40 12.01
C LEU A 25 0.85 0.45 11.98
N VAL A 26 1.52 0.10 13.07
CA VAL A 26 2.99 0.05 13.13
C VAL A 26 3.55 -0.93 12.09
N TYR A 27 2.98 -2.14 11.97
CA TYR A 27 3.40 -3.09 10.93
C TYR A 27 3.16 -2.55 9.51
N SER A 28 2.04 -1.89 9.26
CA SER A 28 1.74 -1.26 7.96
C SER A 28 2.71 -0.13 7.63
N VAL A 29 3.06 0.70 8.61
CA VAL A 29 4.05 1.78 8.45
C VAL A 29 5.44 1.21 8.20
N ILE A 30 5.84 0.16 8.93
CA ILE A 30 7.13 -0.51 8.69
C ILE A 30 7.17 -1.11 7.28
N ALA A 31 6.11 -1.80 6.86
CA ALA A 31 6.02 -2.34 5.50
C ALA A 31 6.12 -1.25 4.43
N LEU A 32 5.46 -0.11 4.65
CA LEU A 32 5.54 1.06 3.77
C LEU A 32 6.96 1.65 3.73
N LEU A 33 7.62 1.80 4.89
CA LEU A 33 8.99 2.34 4.96
C LEU A 33 9.98 1.42 4.26
N VAL A 34 9.86 0.10 4.46
CA VAL A 34 10.71 -0.89 3.77
C VAL A 34 10.47 -0.85 2.26
N GLY A 35 9.20 -0.82 1.83
CA GLY A 35 8.83 -0.69 0.42
C GLY A 35 9.33 0.62 -0.20
N PHE A 36 9.21 1.73 0.52
CA PHE A 36 9.72 3.04 0.12
C PHE A 36 11.23 3.03 -0.07
N ILE A 37 12.00 2.58 0.92
CA ILE A 37 13.48 2.54 0.84
C ILE A 37 13.93 1.65 -0.32
N ALA A 38 13.29 0.48 -0.49
CA ALA A 38 13.56 -0.40 -1.61
C ALA A 38 13.28 0.29 -2.96
N CYS A 39 12.13 0.95 -3.11
CA CYS A 39 11.73 1.59 -4.37
C CYS A 39 12.54 2.85 -4.70
N VAL A 40 12.93 3.65 -3.69
CA VAL A 40 13.82 4.81 -3.90
C VAL A 40 15.18 4.36 -4.42
N SER A 41 15.70 3.24 -3.90
CA SER A 41 17.00 2.68 -4.32
C SER A 41 17.03 2.26 -5.79
N VAL A 42 15.87 1.93 -6.36
CA VAL A 42 15.70 1.55 -7.77
C VAL A 42 14.82 2.54 -8.55
N ALA A 43 14.63 3.76 -8.04
CA ALA A 43 13.69 4.73 -8.61
C ALA A 43 14.04 5.14 -10.05
N SER A 44 15.33 5.12 -10.42
CA SER A 44 15.78 5.38 -11.79
C SER A 44 15.23 4.34 -12.77
N TYR A 45 15.27 3.06 -12.41
CA TYR A 45 14.73 1.98 -13.24
C TYR A 45 13.21 2.05 -13.35
N ILE A 46 12.52 2.37 -12.25
CA ILE A 46 11.06 2.55 -12.26
C ILE A 46 10.67 3.75 -13.13
N PHE A 47 11.43 4.84 -13.06
CA PHE A 47 11.20 6.02 -13.89
C PHE A 47 11.37 5.71 -15.39
N GLU A 48 12.45 5.01 -15.76
CA GLU A 48 12.70 4.60 -17.15
C GLU A 48 11.56 3.70 -17.67
N PHE A 49 11.14 2.72 -16.87
CA PHE A 49 10.00 1.85 -17.20
C PHE A 49 8.68 2.62 -17.37
N LEU A 50 8.40 3.60 -16.51
CA LEU A 50 7.21 4.45 -16.60
C LEU A 50 7.23 5.39 -17.81
N THR A 51 8.42 5.81 -18.24
CA THR A 51 8.61 6.76 -19.34
C THR A 51 8.78 6.08 -20.70
N GLU A 52 9.07 4.78 -20.73
CA GLU A 52 9.18 3.97 -21.95
C GLU A 52 7.93 4.04 -22.86
N PRO A 53 6.69 3.80 -22.39
CA PRO A 53 5.51 3.89 -23.25
C PRO A 53 5.28 5.32 -23.76
N LEU A 54 5.60 6.31 -22.92
CA LEU A 54 5.52 7.73 -23.29
C LEU A 54 6.55 8.07 -24.37
N ALA A 55 7.78 7.59 -24.26
CA ALA A 55 8.83 7.77 -25.25
C ALA A 55 8.44 7.13 -26.61
N ARG A 56 7.84 5.94 -26.59
CA ARG A 56 7.32 5.29 -27.80
C ARG A 56 6.15 6.05 -28.43
N ALA A 57 5.22 6.56 -27.62
CA ALA A 57 4.06 7.31 -28.10
C ALA A 57 4.44 8.70 -28.66
N LEU A 58 5.50 9.32 -28.13
CA LEU A 58 6.03 10.60 -28.61
C LEU A 58 6.82 10.49 -29.91
N GLY A 59 7.28 9.28 -30.28
CA GLY A 59 8.01 8.99 -31.52
C GLY A 59 9.45 9.52 -31.54
N ASP A 60 10.24 9.04 -32.51
CA ASP A 60 11.62 9.49 -32.81
C ASP A 60 11.68 10.92 -33.40
N GLU A 61 10.68 11.77 -33.13
CA GLU A 61 10.77 13.19 -33.47
C GLU A 61 11.80 13.84 -32.55
N ALA A 62 13.01 14.00 -33.10
CA ALA A 62 14.27 14.41 -32.49
C ALA A 62 14.28 15.69 -31.62
N GLY A 63 13.12 16.31 -31.36
CA GLY A 63 12.96 17.53 -30.56
C GLY A 63 12.27 17.36 -29.20
N ARG A 64 11.61 16.22 -28.90
CA ARG A 64 10.78 16.09 -27.68
C ARG A 64 11.46 15.25 -26.60
N ARG A 65 12.69 15.62 -26.23
CA ARG A 65 13.36 15.08 -25.04
C ARG A 65 12.65 15.58 -23.79
N MET A 66 12.45 14.68 -22.82
CA MET A 66 12.05 15.07 -21.47
C MET A 66 13.21 15.83 -20.84
N ILE A 67 13.09 17.16 -20.79
CA ILE A 67 14.09 18.05 -20.19
C ILE A 67 13.55 18.45 -18.82
N PHE A 68 14.33 18.20 -17.77
CA PHE A 68 14.04 18.74 -16.46
C PHE A 68 14.23 20.26 -16.49
N THR A 69 13.16 21.00 -16.21
CA THR A 69 13.16 22.46 -16.25
C THR A 69 13.87 23.08 -15.04
N ALA A 70 13.99 22.31 -13.95
CA ALA A 70 14.71 22.73 -12.75
C ALA A 70 15.62 21.65 -12.19
N LEU A 71 16.73 22.06 -11.58
CA LEU A 71 17.75 21.16 -11.02
C LEU A 71 17.22 20.26 -9.88
N TYR A 72 16.18 20.71 -9.17
CA TYR A 72 15.58 19.94 -8.06
C TYR A 72 14.51 18.95 -8.52
N GLU A 73 14.01 19.05 -9.75
CA GLU A 73 12.92 18.19 -10.23
C GLU A 73 13.27 16.69 -10.17
N PRO A 74 14.44 16.22 -10.63
CA PRO A 74 14.79 14.80 -10.58
C PRO A 74 14.73 14.24 -9.15
N PHE A 75 15.16 15.02 -8.15
CA PHE A 75 15.13 14.62 -6.75
C PHE A 75 13.69 14.40 -6.26
N PHE A 76 12.80 15.36 -6.50
CA PHE A 76 11.40 15.22 -6.10
C PHE A 76 10.66 14.16 -6.90
N VAL A 77 11.01 13.96 -8.18
CA VAL A 77 10.46 12.89 -9.01
C VAL A 77 10.82 11.52 -8.42
N TYR A 78 12.08 11.27 -8.09
CA TYR A 78 12.48 10.00 -7.48
C TYR A 78 11.86 9.77 -6.10
N ILE A 79 11.71 10.81 -5.28
CA ILE A 79 10.97 10.68 -4.02
C ILE A 79 9.51 10.30 -4.28
N LYS A 80 8.83 10.99 -5.20
CA LYS A 80 7.44 10.69 -5.56
C LYS A 80 7.29 9.26 -6.05
N ILE A 81 8.17 8.82 -6.95
CA ILE A 81 8.19 7.44 -7.46
C ILE A 81 8.41 6.47 -6.31
N GLY A 82 9.37 6.72 -5.44
CA GLY A 82 9.62 5.90 -4.27
C GLY A 82 8.39 5.77 -3.37
N ILE A 83 7.68 6.87 -3.10
CA ILE A 83 6.47 6.87 -2.27
C ILE A 83 5.36 6.05 -2.96
N TYR A 84 5.06 6.33 -4.22
CA TYR A 84 3.95 5.66 -4.92
C TYR A 84 4.25 4.19 -5.20
N ALA A 85 5.44 3.86 -5.69
CA ALA A 85 5.84 2.48 -5.94
C ALA A 85 6.03 1.71 -4.62
N GLY A 86 6.59 2.34 -3.59
CA GLY A 86 6.71 1.75 -2.26
C GLY A 86 5.36 1.47 -1.63
N LEU A 87 4.40 2.38 -1.77
CA LEU A 87 3.02 2.17 -1.36
C LEU A 87 2.36 1.05 -2.14
N PHE A 88 2.55 1.00 -3.47
CA PHE A 88 2.04 -0.08 -4.31
C PHE A 88 2.58 -1.45 -3.86
N LEU A 89 3.88 -1.55 -3.59
CA LEU A 89 4.50 -2.80 -3.11
C LEU A 89 4.06 -3.16 -1.69
N ALA A 90 3.87 -2.18 -0.81
CA ALA A 90 3.42 -2.38 0.56
C ALA A 90 1.90 -2.63 0.67
N PHE A 91 1.13 -2.27 -0.37
CA PHE A 91 -0.33 -2.35 -0.36
C PHE A 91 -0.87 -3.73 0.01
N PRO A 92 -0.38 -4.87 -0.53
CA PRO A 92 -0.85 -6.20 -0.13
C PRO A 92 -0.72 -6.47 1.37
N VAL A 93 0.37 -6.01 1.98
CA VAL A 93 0.61 -6.14 3.42
C VAL A 93 -0.34 -5.23 4.21
N ILE A 94 -0.46 -3.97 3.80
CA ILE A 94 -1.33 -2.98 4.44
C ILE A 94 -2.79 -3.44 4.38
N SER A 95 -3.27 -3.88 3.21
CA SER A 95 -4.62 -4.41 3.03
C SER A 95 -4.84 -5.66 3.88
N ASN A 96 -3.90 -6.60 3.92
CA ASN A 96 -4.01 -7.78 4.79
C ASN A 96 -4.14 -7.39 6.28
N GLN A 97 -3.33 -6.45 6.75
CA GLN A 97 -3.42 -5.97 8.13
C GLN A 97 -4.74 -5.25 8.42
N LEU A 98 -5.26 -4.50 7.45
CA LEU A 98 -6.57 -3.84 7.53
C LEU A 98 -7.71 -4.87 7.59
N TRP A 99 -7.72 -5.87 6.72
CA TRP A 99 -8.73 -6.93 6.74
C TRP A 99 -8.72 -7.72 8.04
N ARG A 100 -7.54 -8.05 8.56
CA ARG A 100 -7.43 -8.74 9.85
C ARG A 100 -7.87 -7.86 11.04
N PHE A 101 -7.90 -6.54 10.91
CA PHE A 101 -8.49 -5.62 11.90
C PHE A 101 -10.03 -5.57 11.81
N VAL A 102 -10.59 -5.72 10.60
CA VAL A 102 -12.05 -5.75 10.38
C VAL A 102 -12.65 -7.12 10.75
N ALA A 103 -11.91 -8.21 10.49
CA ALA A 103 -12.32 -9.59 10.78
C ALA A 103 -12.81 -9.91 12.22
N PRO A 104 -12.27 -9.34 13.33
CA PRO A 104 -12.80 -9.57 14.67
C PRO A 104 -14.25 -9.07 14.84
N GLY A 105 -14.70 -8.10 14.04
CA GLY A 105 -16.09 -7.62 14.05
C GLY A 105 -17.10 -8.55 13.36
N LEU A 106 -16.65 -9.65 12.75
CA LEU A 106 -17.48 -10.52 11.92
C LEU A 106 -17.61 -11.94 12.49
N TYR A 107 -18.81 -12.52 12.35
CA TYR A 107 -19.21 -13.78 12.99
C TYR A 107 -18.19 -14.92 12.75
N ARG A 108 -17.80 -15.60 13.83
CA ARG A 108 -16.76 -16.67 13.89
C ARG A 108 -16.94 -17.79 12.84
N ARG A 109 -18.14 -17.96 12.27
CA ARG A 109 -18.48 -18.94 11.23
C ARG A 109 -18.07 -18.54 9.81
N GLU A 110 -17.84 -17.25 9.53
CA GLU A 110 -17.46 -16.79 8.19
C GLU A 110 -15.95 -16.63 7.99
N LYS A 111 -15.14 -16.77 9.05
CA LYS A 111 -13.67 -16.63 8.99
C LYS A 111 -12.98 -17.46 7.90
N GLN A 112 -13.54 -18.62 7.52
CA GLN A 112 -13.02 -19.44 6.42
C GLN A 112 -13.25 -18.83 5.03
N ALA A 113 -14.32 -18.06 4.83
CA ALA A 113 -14.57 -17.37 3.58
C ALA A 113 -13.57 -16.22 3.35
N PHE A 114 -12.95 -15.68 4.40
CA PHE A 114 -11.96 -14.60 4.28
C PHE A 114 -10.57 -15.04 3.84
N LEU A 115 -10.23 -16.32 4.05
CA LEU A 115 -8.93 -16.86 3.64
C LEU A 115 -8.65 -16.71 2.14
N PRO A 116 -9.57 -17.08 1.22
CA PRO A 116 -9.36 -16.88 -0.21
C PRO A 116 -9.29 -15.40 -0.60
N TYR A 117 -10.08 -14.51 0.03
CA TYR A 117 -10.00 -13.07 -0.23
C TYR A 117 -8.64 -12.47 0.14
N LEU A 118 -8.01 -12.98 1.21
CA LEU A 118 -6.69 -12.54 1.65
C LEU A 118 -5.61 -12.81 0.61
N VAL A 119 -5.71 -13.94 -0.09
CA VAL A 119 -4.80 -14.33 -1.17
C VAL A 119 -5.17 -13.65 -2.50
N ALA A 120 -6.48 -13.49 -2.75
CA ALA A 120 -6.97 -12.82 -3.94
C ALA A 120 -6.59 -11.32 -3.98
N THR A 121 -6.53 -10.65 -2.83
CA THR A 121 -6.25 -9.21 -2.75
C THR A 121 -4.89 -8.83 -3.37
N PRO A 122 -3.75 -9.46 -3.00
CA PRO A 122 -2.48 -9.24 -3.69
C PRO A 122 -2.56 -9.50 -5.20
N VAL A 123 -3.16 -10.63 -5.60
CA VAL A 123 -3.24 -11.05 -7.00
C VAL A 123 -4.03 -10.03 -7.84
N LEU A 124 -5.21 -9.65 -7.38
CA LEU A 124 -6.05 -8.66 -8.06
C LEU A 124 -5.40 -7.28 -8.07
N PHE A 125 -4.68 -6.90 -7.02
CA PHE A 125 -4.01 -5.61 -6.97
C PHE A 125 -2.89 -5.50 -8.02
N PHE A 126 -2.03 -6.51 -8.13
CA PHE A 126 -1.01 -6.55 -9.18
C PHE A 126 -1.61 -6.67 -10.58
N ALA A 127 -2.69 -7.46 -10.74
CA ALA A 127 -3.41 -7.55 -12.00
C ALA A 127 -4.02 -6.20 -12.43
N GLY A 128 -4.59 -5.44 -11.48
CA GLY A 128 -5.08 -4.08 -11.73
C GLY A 128 -3.97 -3.11 -12.12
N GLY A 129 -2.83 -3.17 -11.44
CA GLY A 129 -1.65 -2.36 -11.81
C GLY A 129 -1.13 -2.70 -13.20
N ALA A 130 -1.07 -3.99 -13.55
CA ALA A 130 -0.68 -4.42 -14.89
C ALA A 130 -1.68 -3.95 -15.95
N MET A 131 -2.98 -4.01 -15.67
CA MET A 131 -4.01 -3.51 -16.59
C MET A 131 -3.83 -2.01 -16.87
N VAL A 132 -3.58 -1.20 -15.84
CA VAL A 132 -3.35 0.24 -16.00
C VAL A 132 -2.10 0.52 -16.84
N TYR A 133 -1.03 -0.26 -16.70
CA TYR A 133 0.20 -0.02 -17.45
C TYR A 133 0.13 -0.50 -18.91
N TYR A 134 -0.50 -1.64 -19.18
CA TYR A 134 -0.47 -2.27 -20.50
C TYR A 134 -1.69 -1.95 -21.38
N VAL A 135 -2.83 -1.61 -20.79
CA VAL A 135 -4.11 -1.44 -21.53
C VAL A 135 -4.50 0.03 -21.68
N ILE A 136 -4.17 0.87 -20.69
CA ILE A 136 -4.52 2.30 -20.64
C ILE A 136 -3.31 3.11 -21.08
#